data_AF-S9NZK9-F1
#
_entry.id   AF-S9NZK9-F1
#
_cell.length_a   1.000
_cell.length_b   1.000
_cell.length_c   1.000
_cell.angle_alpha   90.00
_cell.angle_beta   90.00
_cell.angle_gamma   90.00
#
_symmetry.space_group_name_H-M   'P 1'
#
loop_
_entity.id
_entity.type
_entity.pdbx_description
1 polymer ?
#
loop_
_entity_poly.entity_id
_entity_poly.type
_entity_poly.pdbx_seq_one_letter_code
_entity_poly.pdbx_strand_id
1 'polypeptide(L)'
;MKSVYMALQHHKCAYCERPMAEGAHANIEYDVEHFRPKSRVMPWPDEKTAKELRIRYKVRSGNPKGYPLLAHDPRNYVVTCKVCNSPLKADHFPIDGEPSDEGSDIAKLNAEEKPLLIFPLGVADPSPEELITFEGILPVPTKRGGHDRKRAQVTIDFFRLHLRTELRDGRAHLLVLLWQNLERMQEGTPEQRQRAREVLAAARGNSFPHSRCARAFLDLYERDPAKAKDYYLAAHELMVRKEPGLYGRGASRS
;
A
#
# COMPACT_ATOMS: atom_id res chain seq x y z
N MET A 1 -1.91 -17.27 14.88
CA MET A 1 -2.04 -15.80 14.85
C MET A 1 -1.80 -15.23 13.46
N LYS A 2 -0.64 -15.43 12.84
CA LYS A 2 -0.30 -14.83 11.53
C LYS A 2 -1.31 -15.14 10.41
N SER A 3 -1.72 -16.40 10.26
CA SER A 3 -2.69 -16.82 9.23
C SER A 3 -4.04 -16.09 9.32
N VAL A 4 -4.50 -15.74 10.53
CA VAL A 4 -5.74 -15.00 10.75
C VAL A 4 -5.61 -13.59 10.18
N TYR A 5 -4.53 -12.87 10.51
CA TYR A 5 -4.29 -11.54 9.95
C TYR A 5 -4.04 -11.56 8.45
N MET A 6 -3.39 -12.61 7.92
CA MET A 6 -3.25 -12.78 6.48
C MET A 6 -4.61 -12.89 5.80
N ALA A 7 -5.53 -13.70 6.32
CA ALA A 7 -6.89 -13.83 5.81
C ALA A 7 -7.67 -12.50 5.91
N LEU A 8 -7.61 -11.82 7.05
CA LEU A 8 -8.24 -10.51 7.26
C LEU A 8 -7.72 -9.43 6.31
N GLN A 9 -6.46 -9.52 5.88
CA GLN A 9 -5.84 -8.62 4.90
C GLN A 9 -5.95 -9.12 3.46
N HIS A 10 -6.75 -10.15 3.21
CA HIS A 10 -6.91 -10.78 1.90
C HIS A 10 -5.57 -11.17 1.26
N HIS A 11 -4.66 -11.69 2.08
CA HIS A 11 -3.34 -12.15 1.65
C HIS A 11 -2.52 -11.05 0.96
N LYS A 12 -2.58 -9.82 1.45
CA LYS A 12 -1.74 -8.70 0.99
C LYS A 12 -1.06 -7.95 2.12
N CYS A 13 0.12 -7.42 1.85
CA CYS A 13 0.79 -6.48 2.77
C CYS A 13 -0.15 -5.33 3.14
N ALA A 14 -0.30 -5.06 4.44
CA ALA A 14 -1.15 -4.00 4.98
C ALA A 14 -0.87 -2.61 4.37
N TYR A 15 0.38 -2.32 4.00
CA TYR A 15 0.78 -1.00 3.53
C TYR A 15 0.96 -0.89 2.02
N CYS A 16 1.65 -1.84 1.37
CA CYS A 16 1.96 -1.74 -0.05
C CYS A 16 1.06 -2.57 -0.98
N GLU A 17 0.14 -3.36 -0.40
CA GLU A 17 -0.75 -4.29 -1.13
C GLU A 17 -0.05 -5.32 -2.02
N ARG A 18 1.26 -5.55 -1.86
CA ARG A 18 1.94 -6.67 -2.53
C ARG A 18 1.28 -7.98 -2.07
N PRO A 19 0.91 -8.88 -3.00
CA PRO A 19 0.33 -10.18 -2.66
C PRO A 19 1.32 -11.02 -1.86
N MET A 20 0.80 -11.70 -0.85
CA MET A 20 1.57 -12.62 -0.02
C MET A 20 1.76 -13.94 -0.76
N ALA A 21 2.98 -14.46 -0.72
CA ALA A 21 3.23 -15.85 -1.12
C ALA A 21 2.42 -16.79 -0.21
N GLU A 22 2.08 -17.96 -0.73
CA GLU A 22 1.43 -19.03 0.03
C GLU A 22 2.46 -19.95 0.71
N GLY A 23 2.00 -20.77 1.65
CA GLY A 23 2.80 -21.82 2.27
C GLY A 23 4.03 -21.30 3.05
N ALA A 24 5.13 -22.05 2.99
CA ALA A 24 6.36 -21.74 3.73
C ALA A 24 6.99 -20.39 3.33
N HIS A 25 6.83 -19.98 2.07
CA HIS A 25 7.35 -18.70 1.58
C HIS A 25 6.66 -17.49 2.22
N ALA A 26 5.39 -17.63 2.61
CA ALA A 26 4.67 -16.62 3.39
C ALA A 26 5.37 -16.30 4.71
N ASN A 27 5.99 -17.31 5.34
CA ASN A 27 6.69 -17.18 6.61
C ASN A 27 8.02 -16.43 6.49
N ILE A 28 8.60 -16.42 5.30
CA ILE A 28 9.88 -15.77 5.02
C ILE A 28 9.66 -14.31 4.62
N GLU A 29 8.69 -14.06 3.74
CA GLU A 29 8.51 -12.73 3.13
C GLU A 29 7.69 -11.74 3.98
N TYR A 30 6.96 -12.23 4.99
CA TYR A 30 6.01 -11.43 5.75
C TYR A 30 6.16 -11.61 7.25
N ASP A 31 5.88 -10.56 8.02
CA ASP A 31 5.87 -10.58 9.48
C ASP A 31 4.54 -10.09 10.02
N VAL A 32 4.16 -10.61 11.19
CA VAL A 32 3.17 -9.93 12.03
C VAL A 32 3.89 -8.78 12.71
N GLU A 33 3.38 -7.57 12.52
CA GLU A 33 4.01 -6.32 12.91
C GLU A 33 3.05 -5.50 13.77
N HIS A 34 3.60 -4.81 14.77
CA HIS A 34 2.85 -3.88 15.59
C HIS A 34 2.58 -2.59 14.83
N PHE A 35 1.35 -2.06 14.86
CA PHE A 35 1.06 -0.73 14.32
C PHE A 35 1.80 0.35 15.14
N ARG A 36 1.56 0.37 16.45
CA ARG A 36 2.33 1.11 17.46
C ARG A 36 3.45 0.23 18.04
N PRO A 37 4.74 0.60 17.90
CA PRO A 37 5.86 -0.22 18.35
C PRO A 37 5.82 -0.57 19.85
N LYS A 38 6.05 -1.83 20.20
CA LYS A 38 6.03 -2.30 21.60
C LYS A 38 7.08 -1.60 22.48
N SER A 39 8.31 -1.43 21.97
CA SER A 39 9.48 -1.16 22.81
C SER A 39 9.97 0.27 22.76
N ARG A 40 10.46 0.77 21.62
CA ARG A 40 10.91 2.16 21.50
C ARG A 40 10.32 2.78 20.25
N VAL A 41 10.23 4.10 20.23
CA VAL A 41 9.87 4.86 19.03
C VAL A 41 11.01 5.80 18.64
N MET A 42 11.57 5.59 17.45
CA MET A 42 12.61 6.45 16.89
C MET A 42 12.00 7.54 15.99
N PRO A 43 12.60 8.75 15.95
CA PRO A 43 12.15 9.80 15.04
C PRO A 43 12.21 9.40 13.57
N TRP A 44 11.18 9.79 12.84
CA TRP A 44 11.13 9.73 11.38
C TRP A 44 10.56 11.04 10.85
N PRO A 45 11.02 11.56 9.71
CA PRO A 45 12.19 11.11 8.96
C PRO A 45 13.49 11.53 9.65
N ASP A 46 14.58 10.81 9.41
CA ASP A 46 15.93 11.35 9.65
C ASP A 46 16.29 12.40 8.58
N GLU A 47 17.37 13.15 8.78
CA GLU A 47 17.77 14.24 7.87
C GLU A 47 18.00 13.74 6.43
N LYS A 48 18.63 12.56 6.29
CA LYS A 48 18.90 11.93 5.00
C LYS A 48 17.59 11.60 4.27
N THR A 49 16.65 10.95 4.95
CA THR A 49 15.35 10.57 4.41
C THR A 49 14.51 11.80 4.09
N ALA A 50 14.53 12.83 4.94
CA ALA A 50 13.83 14.09 4.69
C ALA A 50 14.32 14.75 3.40
N LYS A 51 15.64 14.77 3.18
CA LYS A 51 16.26 15.31 1.96
C LYS A 51 15.95 14.45 0.73
N GLU A 52 16.09 13.13 0.83
CA GLU A 52 15.82 12.17 -0.24
C GLU A 52 14.37 12.29 -0.74
N LEU A 53 13.41 12.32 0.19
CA LEU A 53 11.98 12.38 -0.10
C LEU A 53 11.46 13.81 -0.27
N ARG A 54 12.33 14.83 -0.12
CA ARG A 54 11.97 16.26 -0.19
C ARG A 54 10.79 16.62 0.74
N ILE A 55 10.80 16.07 1.95
CA ILE A 55 9.73 16.27 2.94
C ILE A 55 9.70 17.74 3.37
N ARG A 56 8.51 18.36 3.24
CA ARG A 56 8.25 19.76 3.65
C ARG A 56 7.30 19.90 4.82
N TYR A 57 6.73 18.80 5.30
CA TYR A 57 5.81 18.79 6.43
C TYR A 57 6.57 18.41 7.72
N LYS A 58 6.09 18.92 8.85
CA LYS A 58 6.60 18.54 10.18
C LYS A 58 5.90 17.30 10.67
N VAL A 59 6.60 16.44 11.40
CA VAL A 59 6.04 15.28 12.10
C VAL A 59 6.65 15.20 13.48
N ARG A 60 5.91 14.62 14.42
CA ARG A 60 6.44 14.25 15.74
C ARG A 60 6.55 12.73 15.81
N SER A 61 7.31 12.26 16.78
CA SER A 61 7.42 10.83 17.10
C SER A 61 6.42 10.46 18.17
N GLY A 62 5.89 9.23 18.11
CA GLY A 62 5.18 8.62 19.23
C GLY A 62 6.06 8.46 20.47
N ASN A 63 5.51 7.82 21.50
CA ASN A 63 6.18 7.69 22.79
C ASN A 63 7.55 7.01 22.66
N PRO A 64 8.67 7.66 23.06
CA PRO A 64 10.00 7.08 22.94
C PRO A 64 10.18 5.75 23.70
N LYS A 65 9.36 5.49 24.73
CA LYS A 65 9.31 4.23 25.51
C LYS A 65 8.41 3.14 24.91
N GLY A 66 7.83 3.39 23.72
CA GLY A 66 6.93 2.45 23.04
C GLY A 66 5.61 2.23 23.76
N TYR A 67 4.87 1.22 23.29
CA TYR A 67 3.50 0.91 23.73
C TYR A 67 3.40 -0.54 24.21
N PRO A 68 4.00 -0.89 25.36
CA PRO A 68 4.11 -2.28 25.81
C PRO A 68 2.76 -2.96 26.04
N LEU A 69 1.75 -2.23 26.54
CA LEU A 69 0.42 -2.77 26.79
C LEU A 69 -0.33 -3.13 25.50
N LEU A 70 -0.07 -2.41 24.40
CA LEU A 70 -0.67 -2.71 23.10
C LEU A 70 -0.08 -3.95 22.44
N ALA A 71 0.96 -4.57 23.01
CA ALA A 71 1.39 -5.90 22.58
C ALA A 71 0.34 -6.98 22.87
N HIS A 72 -0.64 -6.70 23.74
CA HIS A 72 -1.71 -7.62 24.08
C HIS A 72 -3.04 -7.29 23.38
N ASP A 73 -3.10 -6.20 22.60
CA ASP A 73 -4.31 -5.80 21.87
C ASP A 73 -4.25 -6.28 20.40
N PRO A 74 -5.19 -7.12 19.94
CA PRO A 74 -5.21 -7.60 18.55
C PRO A 74 -5.37 -6.46 17.52
N ARG A 75 -5.92 -5.31 17.91
CA ARG A 75 -6.09 -4.13 17.05
C ARG A 75 -4.79 -3.34 16.88
N ASN A 76 -3.68 -3.80 17.46
CA ASN A 76 -2.36 -3.25 17.22
C ASN A 76 -1.52 -4.09 16.25
N TYR A 77 -2.10 -5.06 15.55
CA TYR A 77 -1.35 -5.99 14.69
C TYR A 77 -1.79 -5.94 13.23
N VAL A 78 -0.81 -6.01 12.34
CA VAL A 78 -0.97 -6.18 10.89
C VAL A 78 0.06 -7.17 10.37
N VAL A 79 -0.14 -7.71 9.16
CA VAL A 79 0.88 -8.45 8.42
C VAL A 79 1.49 -7.58 7.35
N THR A 80 2.81 -7.51 7.32
CA THR A 80 3.56 -6.62 6.42
C THR A 80 4.68 -7.37 5.73
N CYS A 81 5.06 -6.95 4.52
CA CYS A 81 6.23 -7.53 3.85
C CYS A 81 7.52 -7.04 4.52
N LYS A 82 8.60 -7.81 4.40
CA LYS A 82 9.92 -7.47 4.97
C LYS A 82 10.39 -6.06 4.64
N VAL A 83 10.12 -5.55 3.43
CA VAL A 83 10.50 -4.19 3.01
C VAL A 83 9.69 -3.12 3.77
N CYS A 84 8.39 -3.33 3.96
CA CYS A 84 7.61 -2.38 4.76
C CYS A 84 7.96 -2.47 6.23
N ASN A 85 8.26 -3.68 6.72
CA ASN A 85 8.56 -3.91 8.12
C ASN A 85 9.97 -3.41 8.50
N SER A 86 11.02 -4.11 8.04
CA SER A 86 12.34 -4.02 8.65
C SER A 86 13.13 -2.75 8.31
N PRO A 87 13.23 -2.31 7.03
CA PRO A 87 14.00 -1.12 6.69
C PRO A 87 13.18 0.18 6.66
N LEU A 88 11.84 0.11 6.62
CA LEU A 88 10.98 1.32 6.52
C LEU A 88 10.28 1.62 7.84
N LYS A 89 9.43 0.71 8.32
CA LYS A 89 8.70 0.94 9.56
C LYS A 89 9.57 0.83 10.79
N ALA A 90 10.30 -0.27 10.93
CA ALA A 90 11.14 -0.58 12.08
C ALA A 90 10.47 -0.18 13.40
N ASP A 91 11.12 0.71 14.16
CA ASP A 91 10.64 1.30 15.40
C ASP A 91 10.14 2.74 15.22
N HIS A 92 9.70 3.13 14.03
CA HIS A 92 9.16 4.46 13.76
C HIS A 92 7.63 4.49 13.87
N PHE A 93 7.12 5.57 14.45
CA PHE A 93 5.69 5.85 14.54
C PHE A 93 5.44 7.36 14.48
N PRO A 94 5.20 7.92 13.27
CA PRO A 94 4.96 9.34 13.12
C PRO A 94 3.55 9.74 13.55
N ILE A 95 3.46 10.86 14.27
CA ILE A 95 2.22 11.41 14.84
C ILE A 95 2.09 12.91 14.54
N ASP A 96 0.87 13.44 14.63
CA ASP A 96 0.56 14.86 14.39
C ASP A 96 0.18 15.63 15.66
N GLY A 97 -0.15 14.92 16.74
CA GLY A 97 -0.48 15.45 18.07
C GLY A 97 0.68 15.29 19.05
N GLU A 98 0.34 15.07 20.32
CA GLU A 98 1.32 14.91 21.40
C GLU A 98 1.57 13.42 21.69
N PRO A 99 2.81 13.01 22.02
CA PRO A 99 3.09 11.65 22.46
C PRO A 99 2.39 11.37 23.78
N SER A 100 1.65 10.27 23.88
CA SER A 100 0.95 9.89 25.12
C SER A 100 1.81 8.96 25.97
N ASP A 101 1.90 9.23 27.28
CA ASP A 101 2.61 8.40 28.27
C ASP A 101 1.75 7.27 28.86
N GLU A 102 0.44 7.31 28.61
CA GLU A 102 -0.52 6.34 29.14
C GLU A 102 -1.41 5.77 28.04
N GLY A 103 -1.62 4.45 28.08
CA GLY A 103 -2.84 3.90 27.50
C GLY A 103 -2.68 2.55 26.81
N SER A 104 -3.58 1.64 27.16
CA SER A 104 -4.02 0.54 26.31
C SER A 104 -5.26 0.91 25.47
N ASP A 105 -5.82 2.11 25.69
CA ASP A 105 -7.02 2.58 25.00
C ASP A 105 -6.66 3.26 23.67
N ILE A 106 -6.80 2.50 22.59
CA ILE A 106 -6.51 2.95 21.23
C ILE A 106 -7.33 4.19 20.83
N ALA A 107 -8.57 4.34 21.31
CA ALA A 107 -9.40 5.48 20.92
C ALA A 107 -8.86 6.79 21.51
N LYS A 108 -8.45 6.77 22.79
CA LYS A 108 -7.81 7.92 23.44
C LYS A 108 -6.45 8.24 22.80
N LEU A 109 -5.63 7.22 22.56
CA LEU A 109 -4.35 7.39 21.87
C LEU A 109 -4.53 7.98 20.47
N ASN A 110 -5.54 7.54 19.71
CA ASN A 110 -5.81 8.11 18.38
C ASN A 110 -6.23 9.58 18.46
N ALA A 111 -7.02 9.97 19.47
CA ALA A 111 -7.47 11.35 19.66
C ALA A 111 -6.33 12.29 20.06
N GLU A 112 -5.43 11.84 20.93
CA GLU A 112 -4.30 12.63 21.45
C GLU A 112 -3.12 12.67 20.47
N GLU A 113 -2.66 11.50 20.03
CA GLU A 113 -1.45 11.38 19.20
C GLU A 113 -1.75 11.74 17.74
N LYS A 114 -2.97 11.49 17.27
CA LYS A 114 -3.36 11.66 15.86
C LYS A 114 -2.34 10.97 14.90
N PRO A 115 -2.32 9.63 14.85
CA PRO A 115 -1.35 8.88 14.05
C PRO A 115 -1.33 9.31 12.58
N LEU A 116 -0.13 9.34 11.99
CA LEU A 116 0.03 9.68 10.58
C LEU A 116 0.10 8.46 9.66
N LEU A 117 0.42 7.28 10.19
CA LEU A 117 0.28 6.02 9.46
C LEU A 117 -1.18 5.55 9.50
N ILE A 118 -1.60 4.88 8.43
CA ILE A 118 -2.95 4.35 8.29
C ILE A 118 -2.98 2.91 8.80
N PHE A 119 -3.93 2.60 9.69
CA PHE A 119 -4.21 1.24 10.16
C PHE A 119 -5.31 0.61 9.27
N PRO A 120 -4.99 -0.34 8.38
CA PRO A 120 -5.90 -0.75 7.31
C PRO A 120 -6.90 -1.84 7.72
N LEU A 121 -6.96 -2.22 9.00
CA LEU A 121 -7.75 -3.36 9.47
C LEU A 121 -8.96 -2.92 10.31
N GLY A 122 -10.12 -3.50 9.98
CA GLY A 122 -11.36 -3.25 10.70
C GLY A 122 -11.91 -1.83 10.45
N VAL A 123 -12.55 -1.27 11.48
CA VAL A 123 -13.26 0.03 11.42
C VAL A 123 -12.70 1.06 12.40
N ALA A 124 -11.54 0.78 13.01
CA ALA A 124 -10.92 1.66 14.01
C ALA A 124 -10.24 2.89 13.38
N ASP A 125 -10.09 2.90 12.06
CA ASP A 125 -9.48 3.94 11.25
C ASP A 125 -10.29 4.07 9.94
N PRO A 126 -10.29 5.22 9.24
CA PRO A 126 -10.93 5.35 7.94
C PRO A 126 -10.42 4.32 6.95
N SER A 127 -11.27 3.92 5.98
CA SER A 127 -10.81 3.06 4.92
C SER A 127 -9.63 3.74 4.22
N PRO A 128 -8.51 3.05 3.96
CA PRO A 128 -7.35 3.72 3.38
C PRO A 128 -7.60 4.33 1.99
N GLU A 129 -8.66 3.93 1.28
CA GLU A 129 -9.10 4.53 0.01
C GLU A 129 -9.73 5.92 0.18
N GLU A 130 -10.26 6.22 1.36
CA GLU A 130 -10.72 7.57 1.69
C GLU A 130 -9.55 8.56 1.79
N LEU A 131 -8.33 8.04 2.00
CA LEU A 131 -7.11 8.79 2.21
C LEU A 131 -6.18 8.77 0.98
N ILE A 132 -6.00 7.61 0.35
CA ILE A 132 -5.08 7.40 -0.78
C ILE A 132 -5.87 6.88 -1.99
N THR A 133 -5.73 7.58 -3.11
CA THR A 133 -6.17 7.15 -4.45
C THR A 133 -4.95 7.05 -5.40
N PHE A 134 -5.18 6.85 -6.70
CA PHE A 134 -4.14 6.67 -7.69
C PHE A 134 -4.32 7.57 -8.91
N GLU A 135 -3.22 8.17 -9.35
CA GLU A 135 -3.07 8.77 -10.68
C GLU A 135 -2.16 7.85 -11.51
N GLY A 136 -2.79 7.05 -12.38
CA GLY A 136 -2.13 5.94 -13.04
C GLY A 136 -1.59 4.94 -12.02
N ILE A 137 -0.27 4.74 -12.00
CA ILE A 137 0.41 3.81 -11.06
C ILE A 137 0.87 4.49 -9.76
N LEU A 138 0.75 5.81 -9.66
CA LEU A 138 1.28 6.60 -8.56
C LEU A 138 0.19 6.85 -7.51
N PRO A 139 0.44 6.51 -6.23
CA PRO A 139 -0.50 6.80 -5.16
C PRO A 139 -0.47 8.29 -4.85
N VAL A 140 -1.63 8.88 -4.64
CA VAL A 140 -1.80 10.30 -4.29
C VAL A 140 -2.84 10.48 -3.19
N PRO A 141 -2.75 11.55 -2.37
CA PRO A 141 -3.78 11.87 -1.40
C PRO A 141 -5.13 12.19 -2.05
N THR A 142 -6.22 11.65 -1.50
CA THR A 142 -7.59 11.97 -1.94
C THR A 142 -8.00 13.38 -1.53
N LYS A 143 -7.52 13.86 -0.37
CA LYS A 143 -7.86 15.18 0.19
C LYS A 143 -6.86 16.25 -0.23
N ARG A 144 -7.34 17.48 -0.44
CA ARG A 144 -6.51 18.66 -0.81
C ARG A 144 -5.78 19.30 0.36
N GLY A 145 -6.22 19.07 1.60
CA GLY A 145 -5.66 19.67 2.81
C GLY A 145 -6.06 18.92 4.08
N GLY A 146 -5.60 19.41 5.23
CA GLY A 146 -5.95 18.87 6.54
C GLY A 146 -5.19 17.60 6.95
N HIS A 147 -5.60 17.05 8.10
CA HIS A 147 -4.96 15.90 8.73
C HIS A 147 -4.96 14.67 7.81
N ASP A 148 -6.09 14.36 7.17
CA ASP A 148 -6.22 13.21 6.24
C ASP A 148 -5.27 13.29 5.05
N ARG A 149 -5.12 14.48 4.44
CA ARG A 149 -4.11 14.69 3.39
C ARG A 149 -2.71 14.39 3.92
N LYS A 150 -2.40 14.84 5.13
CA LYS A 150 -1.09 14.65 5.75
C LYS A 150 -0.84 13.17 6.05
N ARG A 151 -1.84 12.44 6.58
CA ARG A 151 -1.78 10.99 6.79
C ARG A 151 -1.47 10.23 5.50
N ALA A 152 -2.20 10.56 4.43
CA ALA A 152 -1.98 9.96 3.11
C ALA A 152 -0.56 10.23 2.60
N GLN A 153 -0.12 11.50 2.64
CA GLN A 153 1.21 11.90 2.20
C GLN A 153 2.31 11.19 3.00
N VAL A 154 2.21 11.22 4.33
CA VAL A 154 3.16 10.56 5.22
C VAL A 154 3.20 9.07 4.95
N THR A 155 2.07 8.40 4.81
CA THR A 155 2.02 6.96 4.51
C THR A 155 2.69 6.65 3.16
N ILE A 156 2.44 7.46 2.12
CA ILE A 156 3.04 7.31 0.79
C ILE A 156 4.57 7.47 0.85
N ASP A 157 5.05 8.48 1.57
CA ASP A 157 6.48 8.80 1.68
C ASP A 157 7.21 7.81 2.58
N PHE A 158 6.63 7.50 3.75
CA PHE A 158 7.13 6.56 4.74
C PHE A 158 7.35 5.15 4.17
N PHE A 159 6.35 4.62 3.46
CA PHE A 159 6.48 3.31 2.82
C PHE A 159 7.03 3.38 1.39
N ARG A 160 7.45 4.57 0.94
CA ARG A 160 8.02 4.85 -0.37
C ARG A 160 7.15 4.28 -1.51
N LEU A 161 5.82 4.36 -1.35
CA LEU A 161 4.84 3.68 -2.22
C LEU A 161 4.87 4.17 -3.68
N HIS A 162 5.45 5.35 -3.90
CA HIS A 162 5.60 5.98 -5.21
C HIS A 162 7.01 5.81 -5.83
N LEU A 163 7.99 5.32 -5.06
CA LEU A 163 9.38 5.18 -5.51
C LEU A 163 9.79 3.72 -5.78
N ARG A 164 9.19 2.78 -5.06
CA ARG A 164 9.52 1.35 -5.15
C ARG A 164 9.20 0.79 -6.54
N THR A 165 10.24 0.41 -7.28
CA THR A 165 10.13 -0.05 -8.68
C THR A 165 9.20 -1.25 -8.81
N GLU A 166 9.31 -2.24 -7.93
CA GLU A 166 8.46 -3.43 -7.97
C GLU A 166 6.97 -3.13 -7.77
N LEU A 167 6.63 -2.09 -6.98
CA LEU A 167 5.23 -1.65 -6.84
C LEU A 167 4.75 -0.92 -8.10
N ARG A 168 5.59 -0.09 -8.69
CA ARG A 168 5.29 0.62 -9.94
C ARG A 168 5.08 -0.37 -11.08
N ASP A 169 5.92 -1.39 -11.15
CA ASP A 169 5.82 -2.45 -12.14
C ASP A 169 4.56 -3.28 -11.97
N GLY A 170 4.28 -3.75 -10.75
CA GLY A 170 3.07 -4.52 -10.47
C GLY A 170 1.80 -3.76 -10.83
N ARG A 171 1.77 -2.45 -10.53
CA ARG A 171 0.66 -1.56 -10.92
C ARG A 171 0.62 -1.28 -12.43
N ALA A 172 1.76 -1.21 -13.11
CA ALA A 172 1.78 -1.04 -14.56
C ALA A 172 1.24 -2.28 -15.29
N HIS A 173 1.68 -3.48 -14.89
CA HIS A 173 1.11 -4.73 -15.40
C HIS A 173 -0.40 -4.81 -15.14
N LEU A 174 -0.82 -4.40 -13.94
CA LEU A 174 -2.23 -4.31 -13.58
C LEU A 174 -3.00 -3.41 -14.56
N LEU A 175 -2.56 -2.19 -14.81
CA LEU A 175 -3.24 -1.27 -15.72
C LEU A 175 -3.34 -1.83 -17.14
N VAL A 176 -2.27 -2.46 -17.65
CA VAL A 176 -2.27 -3.13 -18.96
C VAL A 176 -3.28 -4.29 -18.99
N LEU A 177 -3.29 -5.14 -17.95
CA LEU A 177 -4.24 -6.24 -17.83
C LEU A 177 -5.69 -5.73 -17.82
N LEU A 178 -5.98 -4.68 -17.04
CA LEU A 178 -7.32 -4.13 -16.94
C LEU A 178 -7.77 -3.53 -18.28
N TRP A 179 -6.91 -2.72 -18.92
CA TRP A 179 -7.22 -2.12 -20.22
C TRP A 179 -7.54 -3.17 -21.29
N GLN A 180 -6.71 -4.21 -21.41
CA GLN A 180 -6.97 -5.31 -22.37
C GLN A 180 -8.31 -6.02 -22.12
N ASN A 181 -8.73 -6.17 -20.85
CA ASN A 181 -10.03 -6.76 -20.55
C ASN A 181 -11.18 -5.76 -20.82
N LEU A 182 -10.97 -4.47 -20.63
CA LEU A 182 -11.93 -3.44 -21.04
C LEU A 182 -12.12 -3.41 -22.56
N GLU A 183 -11.06 -3.54 -23.36
CA GLU A 183 -11.16 -3.66 -24.82
C GLU A 183 -11.91 -4.94 -25.23
N ARG A 184 -11.59 -6.08 -24.61
CA ARG A 184 -12.31 -7.35 -24.84
C ARG A 184 -13.80 -7.25 -24.51
N MET A 185 -14.18 -6.45 -23.51
CA MET A 185 -15.60 -6.21 -23.19
C MET A 185 -16.35 -5.53 -24.34
N GLN A 186 -15.68 -4.69 -25.12
CA GLN A 186 -16.26 -3.95 -26.25
C GLN A 186 -16.22 -4.77 -27.55
N GLU A 187 -15.07 -5.40 -27.84
CA GLU A 187 -14.76 -5.91 -29.18
C GLU A 187 -14.62 -7.44 -29.25
N GLY A 188 -14.60 -8.12 -28.10
CA GLY A 188 -14.36 -9.57 -28.03
C GLY A 188 -15.58 -10.43 -28.37
N THR A 189 -15.36 -11.73 -28.61
CA THR A 189 -16.44 -12.75 -28.72
C THR A 189 -17.25 -12.85 -27.42
N PRO A 190 -18.45 -13.46 -27.42
CA PRO A 190 -19.22 -13.70 -26.19
C PRO A 190 -18.40 -14.33 -25.06
N GLU A 191 -17.56 -15.32 -25.38
CA GLU A 191 -16.69 -16.02 -24.41
C GLU A 191 -15.56 -15.13 -23.91
N GLN A 192 -14.98 -14.28 -24.78
CA GLN A 192 -13.97 -13.31 -24.37
C GLN A 192 -14.56 -12.23 -23.46
N ARG A 193 -15.76 -11.72 -23.78
CA ARG A 193 -16.48 -10.77 -22.93
C ARG A 193 -16.82 -11.38 -21.58
N GLN A 194 -17.24 -12.65 -21.53
CA GLN A 194 -17.53 -13.33 -20.27
C GLN A 194 -16.28 -13.42 -19.37
N ARG A 195 -15.15 -13.89 -19.90
CA ARG A 195 -13.88 -13.94 -19.16
C ARG A 195 -13.39 -12.56 -18.72
N ALA A 196 -13.51 -11.55 -19.58
CA ALA A 196 -13.16 -10.19 -19.24
C ALA A 196 -14.00 -9.65 -18.08
N ARG A 197 -15.32 -9.91 -18.08
CA ARG A 197 -16.23 -9.53 -17.00
C ARG A 197 -15.83 -10.15 -15.66
N GLU A 198 -15.43 -11.42 -15.65
CA GLU A 198 -14.97 -12.11 -14.43
C GLU A 198 -13.69 -11.46 -13.87
N VAL A 199 -12.71 -11.15 -14.73
CA VAL A 199 -11.46 -10.48 -14.30
C VAL A 199 -11.74 -9.08 -13.78
N LEU A 200 -12.57 -8.29 -14.47
CA LEU A 200 -12.90 -6.92 -14.06
C LEU A 200 -13.71 -6.90 -12.75
N ALA A 201 -14.61 -7.87 -12.56
CA ALA A 201 -15.33 -8.04 -11.29
C ALA A 201 -14.37 -8.40 -10.15
N ALA A 202 -13.44 -9.34 -10.38
CA ALA A 202 -12.42 -9.70 -9.39
C ALA A 202 -11.50 -8.52 -9.05
N ALA A 203 -11.15 -7.68 -10.03
CA ALA A 203 -10.33 -6.49 -9.86
C ALA A 203 -10.95 -5.41 -8.95
N ARG A 204 -12.28 -5.41 -8.81
CA ARG A 204 -12.99 -4.57 -7.84
C ARG A 204 -12.99 -5.16 -6.43
N GLY A 205 -12.58 -6.41 -6.25
CA GLY A 205 -12.55 -7.09 -4.96
C GLY A 205 -11.32 -6.75 -4.10
N ASN A 206 -11.48 -6.88 -2.77
CA ASN A 206 -10.40 -6.60 -1.81
C ASN A 206 -9.22 -7.57 -1.91
N SER A 207 -9.39 -8.77 -2.47
CA SER A 207 -8.32 -9.75 -2.64
C SER A 207 -7.44 -9.50 -3.86
N PHE A 208 -7.85 -8.60 -4.77
CA PHE A 208 -7.06 -8.35 -5.96
C PHE A 208 -5.70 -7.71 -5.62
N PRO A 209 -4.59 -8.13 -6.26
CA PRO A 209 -3.29 -7.48 -6.11
C PRO A 209 -3.41 -5.98 -6.41
N HIS A 210 -2.86 -5.14 -5.52
CA HIS A 210 -2.99 -3.69 -5.63
C HIS A 210 -4.44 -3.21 -5.84
N SER A 211 -5.40 -3.82 -5.14
CA SER A 211 -6.85 -3.59 -5.32
C SER A 211 -7.27 -2.12 -5.33
N ARG A 212 -6.55 -1.24 -4.61
CA ARG A 212 -6.86 0.20 -4.62
C ARG A 212 -6.51 0.86 -5.94
N CYS A 213 -5.36 0.51 -6.51
CA CYS A 213 -4.93 0.96 -7.83
C CYS A 213 -5.88 0.43 -8.91
N ALA A 214 -6.32 -0.82 -8.78
CA ALA A 214 -7.29 -1.43 -9.70
C ALA A 214 -8.62 -0.68 -9.70
N ARG A 215 -9.21 -0.47 -8.51
CA ARG A 215 -10.48 0.25 -8.37
C ARG A 215 -10.39 1.69 -8.84
N ALA A 216 -9.36 2.43 -8.43
CA ALA A 216 -9.15 3.81 -8.88
C ALA A 216 -9.05 3.91 -10.42
N PHE A 217 -8.40 2.93 -11.07
CA PHE A 217 -8.31 2.89 -12.53
C PHE A 217 -9.65 2.57 -13.19
N LEU A 218 -10.41 1.61 -12.68
CA LEU A 218 -11.73 1.25 -13.22
C LEU A 218 -12.75 2.39 -13.02
N ASP A 219 -12.74 3.03 -11.86
CA ASP A 219 -13.59 4.20 -11.58
C ASP A 219 -13.20 5.40 -12.47
N LEU A 220 -11.91 5.57 -12.77
CA LEU A 220 -11.45 6.55 -13.75
C LEU A 220 -11.94 6.19 -15.14
N TYR A 221 -11.83 4.94 -15.58
CA TYR A 221 -12.30 4.52 -16.90
C TYR A 221 -13.79 4.82 -17.09
N GLU A 222 -14.62 4.54 -16.08
CA GLU A 222 -16.07 4.83 -16.14
C GLU A 222 -16.36 6.34 -16.22
N ARG A 223 -15.54 7.17 -15.57
CA ARG A 223 -15.73 8.62 -15.52
C ARG A 223 -15.08 9.37 -16.69
N ASP A 224 -13.91 8.93 -17.13
CA ASP A 224 -13.05 9.54 -18.13
C ASP A 224 -12.20 8.47 -18.84
N PRO A 225 -12.77 7.78 -19.85
CA PRO A 225 -12.08 6.73 -20.59
C PRO A 225 -10.82 7.23 -21.31
N ALA A 226 -10.80 8.49 -21.75
CA ALA A 226 -9.66 9.07 -22.44
C ALA A 226 -8.47 9.22 -21.49
N LYS A 227 -8.70 9.74 -20.29
CA LYS A 227 -7.64 9.83 -19.27
C LYS A 227 -7.17 8.47 -18.79
N ALA A 228 -8.08 7.50 -18.64
CA ALA A 228 -7.69 6.12 -18.34
C ALA A 228 -6.79 5.53 -19.44
N LYS A 229 -7.09 5.83 -20.72
CA LYS A 229 -6.24 5.42 -21.86
C LYS A 229 -4.84 6.01 -21.75
N ASP A 230 -4.71 7.29 -21.42
CA ASP A 230 -3.39 7.93 -21.23
C ASP A 230 -2.56 7.21 -20.17
N TYR A 231 -3.15 6.88 -19.03
CA TYR A 231 -2.46 6.14 -17.97
C TYR A 231 -2.12 4.70 -18.38
N TYR A 232 -3.00 4.03 -19.11
CA TYR A 232 -2.69 2.73 -19.72
C TYR A 232 -1.49 2.84 -20.66
N LEU A 233 -1.46 3.82 -21.56
CA LEU A 233 -0.36 3.98 -22.53
C LEU A 233 0.97 4.25 -21.81
N ALA A 234 0.97 5.09 -20.78
CA ALA A 234 2.14 5.33 -19.95
C ALA A 234 2.60 4.05 -19.21
N ALA A 235 1.67 3.25 -18.69
CA ALA A 235 1.98 1.96 -18.06
C ALA A 235 2.54 0.94 -19.07
N HIS A 236 1.94 0.86 -20.26
CA HIS A 236 2.40 0.01 -21.36
C HIS A 236 3.81 0.41 -21.81
N GLU A 237 4.08 1.69 -21.96
CA GLU A 237 5.41 2.20 -22.29
C GLU A 237 6.45 1.82 -21.24
N LEU A 238 6.13 1.95 -19.94
CA LEU A 238 7.01 1.50 -18.86
C LEU A 238 7.32 0.00 -18.97
N MET A 239 6.32 -0.80 -19.36
CA MET A 239 6.47 -2.24 -19.52
C MET A 239 7.32 -2.65 -20.72
N VAL A 240 7.16 -1.96 -21.85
CA VAL A 240 7.89 -2.26 -23.09
C VAL A 240 9.33 -1.70 -23.08
N ARG A 241 9.56 -0.56 -22.42
CA ARG A 241 10.90 0.06 -22.32
C ARG A 241 11.84 -0.65 -21.35
N LYS A 242 11.35 -1.57 -20.52
CA LYS A 242 12.22 -2.34 -19.63
C LYS A 242 13.15 -3.24 -20.44
N GLU A 243 14.43 -2.90 -20.43
CA GLU A 243 15.52 -3.75 -20.92
C GLU A 243 15.38 -5.19 -20.38
N PRO A 244 15.79 -6.20 -21.18
CA PRO A 244 15.38 -7.59 -21.01
C PRO A 244 15.98 -8.23 -19.74
N GLY A 245 15.25 -8.12 -18.62
CA GLY A 245 15.50 -8.88 -17.40
C GLY A 245 14.56 -10.07 -17.19
N LEU A 246 13.52 -10.21 -18.02
CA LEU A 246 12.49 -11.26 -17.87
C LEU A 246 12.81 -12.56 -18.63
N TYR A 247 13.80 -12.52 -19.53
CA TYR A 247 14.43 -13.72 -20.11
C TYR A 247 15.93 -13.51 -20.04
N GLY A 248 16.52 -13.83 -18.88
CA GLY A 248 17.97 -13.86 -18.75
C GLY A 248 18.55 -14.65 -19.92
N ARG A 249 19.53 -14.07 -20.61
CA ARG A 249 20.37 -14.80 -21.56
C ARG A 249 20.84 -16.06 -20.83
N GLY A 250 20.34 -17.22 -21.26
CA GLY A 250 20.89 -18.50 -20.88
C GLY A 250 22.35 -18.47 -21.30
N ALA A 251 23.24 -18.23 -20.35
CA ALA A 251 24.65 -18.44 -20.55
C ALA A 251 24.86 -19.96 -20.55
N SER A 252 24.64 -20.58 -21.71
CA SER A 252 25.29 -21.84 -22.02
C SER A 252 26.79 -21.57 -22.07
N ARG A 253 27.52 -21.99 -21.05
CA ARG A 253 28.96 -22.19 -21.15
C ARG A 253 29.20 -23.70 -21.20
N SER A 254 29.59 -24.15 -22.39
CA SER A 254 30.46 -25.30 -22.63
C SER A 254 31.77 -25.16 -21.88
#